data_AF-A0A8J4TUZ3-F1
#
_entry.id   AF-A0A8J4TUZ3-F1
#
_cell.length_a   1.000
_cell.length_b   1.000
_cell.length_c   1.000
_cell.angle_alpha   90.00
_cell.angle_beta   90.00
_cell.angle_gamma   90.00
#
_symmetry.space_group_name_H-M   'P 1'
#
loop_
_entity.id
_entity.type
_entity.pdbx_description
1 polymer ?
#
loop_
_entity_poly.entity_id
_entity_poly.type
_entity_poly.pdbx_seq_one_letter_code
_entity_poly.pdbx_strand_id
1 'polypeptide(L)'
;MPNDAPVDGIIDSAAFSNSGMGSRADEMNKLGVRWKPAEKGWNSRLGGISAIHQRLATREDGTVGLKIFANCKNLIRELPSLTYDLTNPEDIDHNASDHCTDALRYALTRKKPAQSWVTSVHYLT
;
A
#
# COMPACT_ATOMS: atom_id res chain seq x y z
N MET A 1 9.90 15.79 17.69
CA MET A 1 9.93 16.32 16.31
C MET A 1 8.48 16.60 15.93
N PRO A 2 8.08 17.84 15.67
CA PRO A 2 6.79 18.07 15.01
C PRO A 2 6.84 17.37 13.65
N ASN A 3 5.74 16.71 13.27
CA ASN A 3 5.66 15.90 12.08
C ASN A 3 5.40 16.80 10.85
N ASP A 4 6.33 17.72 10.56
CA ASP A 4 6.18 18.78 9.55
C ASP A 4 6.39 18.28 8.11
N ALA A 5 6.70 17.00 7.95
CA ALA A 5 6.77 16.38 6.64
C ALA A 5 5.36 16.30 6.02
N PRO A 6 5.16 16.76 4.77
CA PRO A 6 3.89 16.60 4.08
C PRO A 6 3.51 15.12 4.05
N VAL A 7 2.28 14.81 4.48
CA VAL A 7 1.77 13.43 4.40
C VAL A 7 1.66 13.05 2.93
N ASP A 8 2.41 12.03 2.52
CA ASP A 8 2.42 11.49 1.16
C ASP A 8 2.01 10.01 1.14
N GLY A 9 1.57 9.54 -0.03
CA GLY A 9 1.32 8.12 -0.21
C GLY A 9 0.56 7.78 -1.48
N ILE A 10 0.19 6.50 -1.56
CA ILE A 10 -0.53 5.92 -2.68
C ILE A 10 -1.91 5.50 -2.19
N ILE A 11 -2.96 5.91 -2.89
CA ILE A 11 -4.35 5.53 -2.59
C ILE A 11 -5.03 4.98 -3.85
N ASP A 12 -6.22 4.39 -3.70
CA ASP A 12 -6.96 3.85 -4.84
C ASP A 12 -7.14 4.89 -5.94
N SER A 13 -6.85 4.51 -7.19
CA SER A 13 -7.02 5.40 -8.33
C SER A 13 -8.46 5.86 -8.53
N ALA A 14 -9.45 5.10 -8.05
CA ALA A 14 -10.86 5.50 -8.06
C ALA A 14 -11.12 6.76 -7.21
N ALA A 15 -10.27 7.07 -6.22
CA ALA A 15 -10.36 8.30 -5.45
C ALA A 15 -10.11 9.57 -6.29
N PHE A 16 -9.45 9.42 -7.45
CA PHE A 16 -9.18 10.49 -8.42
C PHE A 16 -10.23 10.59 -9.54
N SER A 17 -11.25 9.73 -9.53
CA SER A 17 -12.35 9.83 -10.49
C SER A 17 -13.18 11.09 -10.23
N ASN A 18 -13.47 11.87 -11.28
CA ASN A 18 -14.26 13.08 -11.18
C ASN A 18 -15.75 12.73 -11.26
N SER A 19 -16.49 12.98 -10.19
CA SER A 19 -17.94 12.74 -10.11
C SER A 19 -18.79 13.93 -10.58
N GLY A 20 -18.18 14.95 -11.20
CA GLY A 20 -18.82 16.21 -11.58
C GLY A 20 -18.70 17.31 -10.52
N MET A 21 -18.33 16.95 -9.29
CA MET A 21 -18.07 17.90 -8.19
C MET A 21 -16.59 17.99 -7.80
N GLY A 22 -15.71 17.29 -8.53
CA GLY A 22 -14.30 17.08 -8.16
C GLY A 22 -14.03 15.65 -7.69
N SER A 23 -12.76 15.31 -7.47
CA SER A 23 -12.37 14.02 -6.93
C SER A 23 -12.00 14.12 -5.45
N ARG A 24 -12.21 13.05 -4.69
CA ARG A 24 -11.89 12.99 -3.25
C ARG A 24 -10.39 13.25 -3.02
N ALA A 25 -9.56 12.68 -3.89
CA ALA A 25 -8.11 12.84 -3.81
C ALA A 25 -7.66 14.28 -4.07
N ASP A 26 -8.29 14.98 -5.03
CA ASP A 26 -7.95 16.38 -5.33
C ASP A 26 -8.33 17.31 -4.19
N GLU A 27 -9.49 17.10 -3.56
CA GLU A 27 -9.91 17.86 -2.39
C GLU A 27 -8.94 17.67 -1.23
N MET A 28 -8.55 16.41 -0.95
CA MET A 28 -7.53 16.12 0.05
C MET A 28 -6.21 16.81 -0.30
N ASN A 29 -5.75 16.70 -1.55
CA ASN A 29 -4.48 17.31 -1.98
C ASN A 29 -4.47 18.84 -1.82
N LYS A 30 -5.61 19.52 -2.00
CA LYS A 30 -5.75 20.96 -1.73
C LYS A 30 -5.54 21.31 -0.26
N LEU A 31 -5.79 20.38 0.66
CA LEU A 31 -5.55 20.53 2.11
C LEU A 31 -4.09 20.24 2.51
N GLY A 32 -3.20 19.99 1.54
CA GLY A 32 -1.75 19.88 1.77
C GLY A 32 -1.19 18.46 1.88
N VAL A 33 -2.01 17.42 1.71
CA VAL A 33 -1.51 16.05 1.53
C VAL A 33 -1.07 15.81 0.08
N ARG A 34 -0.26 14.76 -0.14
CA ARG A 34 0.34 14.45 -1.44
C ARG A 34 0.00 13.02 -1.85
N TRP A 35 -1.27 12.78 -2.13
CA TRP A 35 -1.74 11.50 -2.64
C TRP A 35 -1.42 11.32 -4.11
N LYS A 36 -1.04 10.10 -4.45
CA LYS A 36 -0.86 9.62 -5.83
C LYS A 36 -1.76 8.40 -6.06
N PRO A 37 -2.25 8.17 -7.27
CA PRO A 37 -3.05 6.99 -7.58
C PRO A 37 -2.17 5.73 -7.54
N ALA A 38 -2.74 4.61 -7.09
CA ALA A 38 -2.14 3.30 -7.20
C ALA A 38 -2.03 2.87 -8.67
N GLU A 39 -0.87 2.33 -9.06
CA GLU A 39 -0.68 1.73 -10.39
C GLU A 39 -1.60 0.49 -10.52
N LYS A 40 -2.56 0.56 -11.44
CA LYS A 40 -3.41 -0.58 -11.83
C LYS A 40 -2.83 -1.22 -13.08
N GLY A 41 -1.83 -2.09 -12.88
CA GLY A 41 -1.25 -2.89 -13.96
C GLY A 41 -1.89 -4.27 -14.06
N TRP A 42 -1.74 -4.92 -15.22
CA TRP A 42 -2.01 -6.36 -15.36
C TRP A 42 -1.25 -7.11 -14.24
N ASN A 43 -1.94 -8.01 -13.55
CA ASN A 43 -1.37 -8.82 -12.47
C ASN A 43 -0.93 -8.06 -11.19
N SER A 44 -1.21 -6.75 -11.07
CA SER A 44 -0.81 -5.95 -9.90
C SER A 44 -1.51 -6.36 -8.59
N ARG A 45 -2.68 -7.00 -8.69
CA ARG A 45 -3.40 -7.58 -7.55
C ARG A 45 -2.70 -8.83 -7.04
N LEU A 46 -2.50 -9.82 -7.91
CA LEU A 46 -1.79 -11.07 -7.59
C LEU A 46 -0.37 -10.83 -7.07
N GLY A 47 0.40 -9.95 -7.72
CA GLY A 47 1.74 -9.60 -7.24
C GLY A 47 1.74 -8.97 -5.84
N GLY A 48 0.70 -8.20 -5.53
CA GLY A 48 0.52 -7.61 -4.21
C GLY A 48 0.08 -8.60 -3.13
N ILE A 49 -0.81 -9.53 -3.47
CA ILE A 49 -1.20 -10.65 -2.59
C ILE A 49 0.03 -11.52 -2.28
N SER A 50 0.80 -11.90 -3.30
CA SER A 50 2.07 -12.63 -3.12
C SER A 50 3.04 -11.89 -2.20
N ALA A 51 3.18 -10.56 -2.36
CA ALA A 51 4.02 -9.74 -1.51
C ALA A 51 3.59 -9.71 -0.03
N ILE A 52 2.28 -9.83 0.25
CA ILE A 52 1.74 -10.00 1.61
C ILE A 52 2.11 -11.38 2.14
N HIS A 53 1.81 -12.45 1.40
CA HIS A 53 2.14 -13.83 1.81
C HIS A 53 3.63 -13.99 2.14
N GLN A 54 4.52 -13.52 1.29
CA GLN A 54 5.97 -13.59 1.51
C GLN A 54 6.44 -12.86 2.77
N ARG A 55 5.73 -11.80 3.20
CA ARG A 55 6.11 -11.03 4.40
C ARG A 55 5.48 -11.58 5.67
N LEU A 56 4.34 -12.24 5.58
CA LEU A 56 3.72 -12.96 6.69
C LEU A 56 4.38 -14.32 6.95
N ALA A 57 4.96 -14.93 5.91
CA ALA A 57 5.72 -16.17 6.05
C ALA A 57 6.90 -15.99 7.02
N THR A 58 7.05 -16.96 7.92
CA THR A 58 8.22 -17.03 8.80
C THR A 58 9.41 -17.53 8.00
N ARG A 59 10.53 -16.82 8.10
CA ARG A 59 11.78 -17.18 7.43
C ARG A 59 12.52 -18.27 8.21
N GLU A 60 13.52 -18.88 7.59
CA GLU A 60 14.36 -19.91 8.22
C GLU A 60 15.05 -19.43 9.51
N ASP A 61 15.35 -18.14 9.60
CA ASP A 61 15.94 -17.49 10.79
C ASP A 61 14.91 -17.14 11.88
N GLY A 62 13.64 -17.52 11.71
CA GLY A 62 12.54 -17.23 12.63
C GLY A 62 12.00 -15.80 12.55
N THR A 63 12.49 -14.97 11.62
CA THR A 63 12.01 -13.59 11.45
C THR A 63 10.78 -13.50 10.54
N VAL A 64 10.00 -12.43 10.71
CA VAL A 64 8.81 -12.12 9.90
C VAL A 64 8.98 -10.75 9.26
N GLY A 65 8.62 -10.63 7.98
CA GLY A 65 8.80 -9.41 7.18
C GLY A 65 7.74 -8.33 7.39
N LEU A 66 6.59 -8.67 7.97
CA LEU A 66 5.50 -7.74 8.30
C LEU A 66 5.07 -7.93 9.76
N LYS A 67 5.07 -6.84 10.52
CA LYS A 67 4.53 -6.78 11.87
C LYS A 67 3.35 -5.81 11.88
N ILE A 68 2.21 -6.25 12.42
CA ILE A 68 0.97 -5.46 12.48
C ILE A 68 0.75 -5.08 13.94
N PHE A 69 0.49 -3.79 14.19
CA PHE A 69 0.18 -3.31 15.53
C PHE A 69 -1.19 -3.84 16.00
N ALA A 70 -1.30 -4.17 17.28
CA ALA A 70 -2.52 -4.72 17.87
C ALA A 70 -3.74 -3.78 17.79
N ASN A 71 -3.54 -2.47 17.57
CA ASN A 71 -4.61 -1.49 17.40
C ASN A 71 -5.14 -1.42 15.94
N CYS A 72 -4.51 -2.09 14.97
CA CYS A 72 -5.00 -2.20 13.60
C CYS A 72 -6.13 -3.24 13.49
N LYS A 73 -7.19 -3.08 14.29
CA LYS A 73 -8.25 -4.07 14.47
C LYS A 73 -8.95 -4.47 13.18
N ASN A 74 -9.18 -3.50 12.28
CA ASN A 74 -9.84 -3.76 10.99
C ASN A 74 -8.99 -4.68 10.12
N LEU A 75 -7.69 -4.39 9.99
CA LEU A 75 -6.76 -5.23 9.22
C LEU A 75 -6.63 -6.62 9.83
N ILE A 76 -6.51 -6.72 11.16
CA ILE A 76 -6.40 -8.01 11.86
C ILE A 76 -7.65 -8.87 11.68
N ARG A 77 -8.84 -8.26 11.61
CA ARG A 77 -10.09 -8.95 11.34
C ARG A 77 -10.22 -9.39 9.87
N GLU A 78 -9.84 -8.50 8.95
CA GLU A 78 -10.06 -8.67 7.52
C GLU A 78 -9.08 -9.66 6.89
N LEU A 79 -7.78 -9.53 7.18
CA LEU A 79 -6.72 -10.30 6.53
C LEU A 79 -6.92 -11.83 6.64
N PRO A 80 -7.31 -12.41 7.79
CA PRO A 80 -7.57 -13.84 7.92
C PRO A 80 -8.93 -14.28 7.36
N SER A 81 -9.84 -13.35 7.10
CA SER A 81 -11.19 -13.65 6.59
C SER A 81 -11.26 -13.79 5.07
N LEU A 82 -10.19 -13.42 4.38
CA LEU A 82 -10.10 -13.52 2.93
C LEU A 82 -10.01 -14.98 2.49
N THR A 83 -10.88 -15.34 1.56
CA THR A 83 -10.92 -16.65 0.91
C THR A 83 -10.42 -16.55 -0.51
N TYR A 84 -9.99 -17.69 -1.07
CA TYR A 84 -9.64 -17.80 -2.48
C TYR A 84 -10.88 -17.60 -3.37
N ASP A 85 -10.68 -17.01 -4.54
CA ASP A 85 -11.71 -16.95 -5.56
C ASP A 85 -12.02 -18.35 -6.13
N LEU A 86 -13.30 -18.67 -6.35
CA LEU A 86 -13.74 -19.98 -6.80
C LEU A 86 -13.35 -20.29 -8.26
N THR A 87 -13.15 -19.26 -9.07
CA THR A 87 -12.84 -19.37 -10.50
C THR A 87 -11.36 -19.12 -10.81
N ASN A 88 -10.69 -18.32 -9.98
CA ASN A 88 -9.28 -18.01 -10.08
C ASN A 88 -8.57 -18.21 -8.72
N PRO A 89 -8.16 -19.45 -8.37
CA PRO A 89 -7.63 -19.79 -7.06
C PRO A 89 -6.37 -19.01 -6.62
N GLU A 90 -5.68 -18.37 -7.56
CA GLU A 90 -4.51 -17.54 -7.28
C GLU A 90 -4.90 -16.16 -6.71
N ASP A 91 -6.16 -15.72 -6.90
CA ASP A 91 -6.72 -14.46 -6.43
C ASP A 91 -7.62 -14.66 -5.20
N ILE A 92 -7.97 -13.55 -4.54
CA ILE A 92 -8.92 -13.52 -3.43
C ILE A 92 -10.33 -13.19 -3.93
N ASP A 93 -11.34 -13.79 -3.29
CA ASP A 93 -12.77 -13.58 -3.60
C ASP A 93 -13.11 -12.09 -3.68
N HIS A 94 -13.57 -11.64 -4.84
CA HIS A 94 -13.90 -10.22 -5.10
C HIS A 94 -15.13 -9.74 -4.31
N ASN A 95 -15.90 -10.64 -3.70
CA ASN A 95 -17.05 -10.29 -2.87
C ASN A 95 -16.70 -10.10 -1.38
N ALA A 96 -15.51 -10.52 -0.97
CA ALA A 96 -15.04 -10.35 0.40
C ALA A 96 -14.69 -8.87 0.67
N SER A 97 -14.83 -8.44 1.93
CA SER A 97 -14.35 -7.11 2.34
C SER A 97 -12.83 -7.09 2.24
N ASP A 98 -12.27 -6.32 1.31
CA ASP A 98 -10.82 -6.30 1.01
C ASP A 98 -10.19 -4.90 1.15
N HIS A 99 -10.90 -3.92 1.72
CA HIS A 99 -10.46 -2.53 1.79
C HIS A 99 -9.13 -2.34 2.56
N CYS A 100 -8.98 -2.97 3.72
CA CYS A 100 -7.73 -2.87 4.49
C CYS A 100 -6.60 -3.63 3.80
N THR A 101 -6.94 -4.75 3.14
CA THR A 101 -5.98 -5.59 2.43
C THR A 101 -5.48 -4.89 1.17
N ASP A 102 -6.34 -4.21 0.42
CA ASP A 102 -5.94 -3.40 -0.72
C ASP A 102 -5.10 -2.20 -0.30
N ALA A 103 -5.44 -1.55 0.81
CA ALA A 103 -4.60 -0.50 1.39
C ALA A 103 -3.20 -1.02 1.77
N LEU A 104 -3.13 -2.19 2.42
CA LEU A 104 -1.86 -2.85 2.73
C LEU A 104 -1.09 -3.21 1.46
N ARG A 105 -1.79 -3.72 0.44
CA ARG A 105 -1.21 -4.06 -0.86
C ARG A 105 -0.54 -2.85 -1.49
N TYR A 106 -1.24 -1.72 -1.58
CA TYR A 106 -0.68 -0.47 -2.10
C TYR A 106 0.53 0.02 -1.31
N ALA A 107 0.50 -0.11 0.02
CA ALA A 107 1.62 0.26 0.87
C ALA A 107 2.87 -0.61 0.62
N LEU A 108 2.70 -1.89 0.36
CA LEU A 108 3.79 -2.85 0.14
C LEU A 108 4.33 -2.85 -1.29
N THR A 109 3.51 -2.51 -2.29
CA THR A 109 3.91 -2.48 -3.70
C THR A 109 4.26 -1.09 -4.20
N ARG A 110 4.06 -0.04 -3.39
CA ARG A 110 4.56 1.32 -3.67
C ARG A 110 6.06 1.28 -3.99
N LYS A 111 6.42 1.63 -5.22
CA LYS A 111 7.80 1.96 -5.58
C LYS A 111 8.21 3.19 -4.79
N LYS A 112 9.13 3.04 -3.83
CA LYS A 112 9.84 4.21 -3.29
C LYS A 112 10.77 4.72 -4.40
N PRO A 113 10.82 6.02 -4.69
CA PRO A 113 11.84 6.54 -5.59
C PRO A 113 13.21 6.10 -5.06
N ALA A 114 14.08 5.65 -5.97
CA ALA A 114 15.44 5.27 -5.60
C ALA A 114 16.06 6.40 -4.79
N GLN A 115 16.50 6.11 -3.57
CA GLN A 115 17.04 7.11 -2.68
C GLN A 115 18.42 7.50 -3.23
N SER A 116 18.48 8.57 -4.02
CA SER A 116 19.73 9.12 -4.55
C SER A 116 20.48 9.83 -3.43
N TRP A 117 21.18 9.07 -2.59
CA TRP A 117 22.25 9.63 -1.78
C TRP A 117 23.39 9.98 -2.74
N VAL A 118 23.33 11.17 -3.35
CA VAL A 118 24.52 11.76 -3.96
C VAL A 118 25.44 12.11 -2.79
N THR A 119 26.43 11.27 -2.56
CA THR A 119 27.61 11.58 -1.74
C THR A 119 28.26 12.85 -2.32
N SER A 120 27.87 14.00 -1.80
CA SER A 120 28.68 15.22 -1.93
C SER A 120 29.88 15.03 -1.01
N VAL A 121 30.91 14.35 -1.53
CA VAL A 121 32.24 14.39 -0.93
C VAL A 121 32.78 15.78 -1.24
N HIS A 122 32.54 16.71 -0.32
CA HIS A 122 33.28 17.97 -0.31
C HIS A 122 34.73 17.63 0.05
N TYR A 123 35.59 17.56 -0.97
CA TYR A 123 37.02 17.74 -0.74
C TYR A 123 37.22 19.22 -0.36
N LEU A 124 37.51 19.46 0.91
CA LEU A 124 38.10 20.72 1.34
C LEU A 124 39.56 20.71 0.87
N THR A 125 39.89 21.59 -0.07
CA THR A 125 41.25 22.01 -0.41
C THR A 125 41.57 23.29 0.33
#